data_AF-A0AAU3WF71-F1
#
_entry.id   AF-A0AAU3WF71-F1
#
_cell.length_a   1.000
_cell.length_b   1.000
_cell.length_c   1.000
_cell.angle_alpha   90.00
_cell.angle_beta   90.00
_cell.angle_gamma   90.00
#
_symmetry.space_group_name_H-M   'P 1'
#
loop_
_entity.id
_entity.type
_entity.pdbx_description
1 polymer ?
#
loop_
_entity_poly.entity_id
_entity_poly.type
_entity_poly.pdbx_seq_one_letter_code
_entity_poly.pdbx_strand_id
1 'polypeptide(L)'
;MVQSIDNRTDLVARLVRTGPHPRLAGWDQAEVEVLDAEPVAGYADLLSGNVGQRMPLAVPSPLLADAVPGSTIRARARLAASGEAMAENRPAPGTFVVEPPK
;
A
#
# COMPACT_ATOMS: atom_id res chain seq x y z
N MET A 1 5.90 -20.39 16.23
CA MET A 1 5.00 -20.52 15.06
C MET A 1 4.37 -19.15 14.85
N VAL A 2 4.82 -18.36 13.87
CA VAL A 2 4.16 -17.08 13.54
C VAL A 2 2.93 -17.43 12.71
N GLN A 3 1.74 -17.21 13.27
CA GLN A 3 0.51 -17.29 12.49
C GLN A 3 0.47 -16.05 11.60
N SER A 4 0.64 -16.23 10.29
CA SER A 4 0.35 -15.16 9.34
C SER A 4 -1.15 -14.94 9.33
N ILE A 5 -1.61 -13.86 9.96
CA ILE A 5 -3.00 -13.42 9.87
C ILE A 5 -3.22 -12.96 8.43
N ASP A 6 -4.13 -13.63 7.71
CA ASP A 6 -4.56 -13.16 6.40
C ASP A 6 -5.40 -11.90 6.60
N ASN A 7 -4.85 -10.77 6.17
CA ASN A 7 -5.38 -9.44 6.43
C ASN A 7 -5.35 -8.64 5.13
N ARG A 8 -6.41 -7.87 4.88
CA ARG A 8 -6.55 -7.04 3.69
C ARG A 8 -7.43 -5.83 3.98
N THR A 9 -6.97 -4.68 3.53
CA THR A 9 -7.65 -3.40 3.62
C THR A 9 -7.46 -2.68 2.29
N ASP A 10 -8.52 -2.10 1.76
CA ASP A 10 -8.46 -1.22 0.60
C ASP A 10 -8.05 0.17 1.08
N LEU A 11 -6.90 0.67 0.61
CA LEU A 11 -6.33 1.94 1.01
C LEU A 11 -6.47 3.00 -0.07
N VAL A 12 -6.71 4.23 0.37
CA VAL A 12 -6.44 5.45 -0.40
C VAL A 12 -5.33 6.20 0.31
N ALA A 13 -4.22 6.43 -0.37
CA ALA A 13 -3.02 6.97 0.24
C ALA A 13 -2.34 7.99 -0.65
N ARG A 14 -1.84 9.08 -0.06
CA ARG A 14 -1.07 10.10 -0.78
C ARG A 14 0.40 9.75 -0.77
N LEU A 15 1.01 9.69 -1.95
CA LEU A 15 2.44 9.46 -2.11
C LEU A 15 3.24 10.66 -1.62
N VAL A 16 4.16 10.45 -0.67
CA VAL A 16 5.09 11.48 -0.18
C VAL A 16 6.42 11.37 -0.92
N ARG A 17 6.96 10.16 -1.00
CA ARG A 17 8.19 9.83 -1.75
C ARG A 17 8.25 8.34 -2.04
N THR A 18 9.11 7.96 -2.97
CA THR A 18 9.31 6.57 -3.41
C THR A 18 10.80 6.32 -3.60
N GLY A 19 11.21 5.05 -3.45
CA GLY A 19 12.54 4.56 -3.74
C GLY A 19 12.56 3.03 -3.77
N PRO A 20 13.68 2.41 -4.15
CA PRO A 20 13.79 0.95 -4.22
C PRO A 20 13.59 0.32 -2.84
N HIS A 21 12.85 -0.80 -2.78
CA HIS A 21 12.62 -1.50 -1.53
C HIS A 21 13.93 -2.16 -1.03
N PRO A 22 14.33 -1.99 0.24
CA PRO A 22 15.65 -2.40 0.73
C PRO A 22 15.88 -3.92 0.72
N ARG A 23 14.81 -4.71 0.69
CA ARG A 23 14.87 -6.18 0.83
C ARG A 23 14.18 -6.96 -0.29
N LEU A 24 13.41 -6.31 -1.16
CA LEU A 24 12.54 -6.99 -2.13
C LEU A 24 12.89 -6.50 -3.53
N ALA A 25 13.55 -7.34 -4.32
CA ALA A 25 13.88 -7.00 -5.69
C ALA A 25 12.59 -6.88 -6.53
N GLY A 26 12.50 -5.82 -7.34
CA GLY A 26 11.32 -5.51 -8.17
C GLY A 26 10.16 -4.89 -7.39
N TRP A 27 10.41 -4.46 -6.14
CA TRP A 27 9.49 -3.67 -5.33
C TRP A 27 10.11 -2.33 -5.01
N ASP A 28 9.26 -1.33 -4.90
CA ASP A 28 9.59 -0.02 -4.38
C ASP A 28 8.93 0.16 -3.01
N GLN A 29 9.56 0.95 -2.16
CA GLN A 29 9.01 1.39 -0.89
C GLN A 29 8.55 2.83 -1.05
N ALA A 30 7.24 3.04 -1.07
CA ALA A 30 6.61 4.34 -1.01
C ALA A 30 6.45 4.76 0.46
N GLU A 31 6.83 5.98 0.80
CA GLU A 31 6.29 6.62 2.01
C GLU A 31 4.97 7.27 1.61
N VAL A 32 3.89 6.89 2.29
CA VAL A 32 2.55 7.37 2.00
C VAL A 32 1.88 7.91 3.25
N GLU A 33 0.97 8.85 3.08
CA GLU A 33 0.00 9.28 4.09
C GLU A 33 -1.33 8.60 3.79
N VAL A 34 -1.87 7.86 4.75
CA VAL A 34 -3.15 7.15 4.57
C VAL A 34 -4.28 8.18 4.67
N LEU A 35 -5.01 8.36 3.57
CA LEU A 35 -6.14 9.29 3.50
C LEU A 35 -7.44 8.60 3.89
N ASP A 36 -7.60 7.35 3.46
CA ASP A 36 -8.79 6.54 3.71
C ASP A 36 -8.43 5.05 3.72
N ALA A 37 -9.26 4.26 4.39
CA ALA A 37 -9.08 2.82 4.51
C ALA A 37 -10.43 2.12 4.70
N GLU A 38 -10.70 1.13 3.87
CA GLU A 38 -11.92 0.32 3.92
C GLU A 38 -11.59 -1.17 4.18
N PRO A 39 -12.28 -1.83 5.11
CA PRO A 39 -12.07 -3.25 5.39
C PRO A 39 -12.53 -4.11 4.21
N VAL A 40 -11.75 -5.14 3.88
CA VAL A 40 -12.14 -6.12 2.86
C VAL A 40 -12.85 -7.31 3.51
N ALA A 41 -14.07 -7.60 3.07
CA ALA A 41 -14.87 -8.69 3.61
C ALA A 41 -14.11 -10.03 3.58
N GLY A 42 -14.12 -10.75 4.71
CA GLY A 42 -13.44 -12.04 4.87
C GLY A 42 -11.98 -11.95 5.30
N TYR A 43 -11.43 -10.75 5.47
CA TYR A 43 -10.06 -10.53 5.94
C TYR A 43 -10.02 -9.69 7.21
N ALA A 44 -8.95 -9.86 8.01
CA ALA A 44 -8.71 -8.95 9.12
C ALA A 44 -8.34 -7.56 8.59
N ASP A 45 -8.93 -6.52 9.19
CA ASP A 45 -8.55 -5.13 8.91
C ASP A 45 -7.54 -4.65 9.94
N LEU A 46 -6.29 -4.48 9.49
CA LEU A 46 -5.17 -4.06 10.32
C LEU A 46 -4.61 -2.70 9.93
N LEU A 47 -5.17 -2.06 8.89
CA LEU A 47 -4.61 -0.84 8.33
C LEU A 47 -5.51 0.38 8.56
N SER A 48 -6.82 0.21 8.79
CA SER A 48 -7.73 1.36 9.01
C SER A 48 -7.40 2.20 10.24
N GLY A 49 -6.70 1.64 11.23
CA GLY A 49 -6.19 2.40 12.37
C GLY A 49 -5.09 3.41 12.01
N ASN A 50 -4.54 3.37 10.79
CA ASN A 50 -3.47 4.25 10.34
C ASN A 50 -3.98 5.44 9.51
N VAL A 51 -5.29 5.62 9.35
CA VAL A 51 -5.86 6.80 8.67
C VAL A 51 -5.34 8.09 9.32
N GLY A 52 -4.84 9.00 8.50
CA GLY A 52 -4.18 10.25 8.92
C GLY A 52 -2.72 10.10 9.32
N GLN A 53 -2.15 8.88 9.29
CA GLN A 53 -0.75 8.62 9.60
C GLN A 53 0.08 8.39 8.34
N ARG A 54 1.40 8.56 8.50
CA ARG A 54 2.37 8.17 7.48
C ARG A 54 2.91 6.80 7.77
N MET A 55 3.05 6.00 6.71
CA MET A 55 3.64 4.67 6.83
C MET A 55 4.34 4.24 5.53
N PRO A 56 5.28 3.29 5.61
CA PRO A 56 5.83 2.67 4.42
C PRO A 56 4.80 1.73 3.78
N LEU A 57 4.66 1.85 2.46
CA LEU A 57 3.88 0.98 1.59
C LEU A 57 4.81 0.36 0.54
N ALA A 58 5.04 -0.94 0.63
CA ALA A 58 5.74 -1.70 -0.38
C ALA A 58 4.81 -1.98 -1.57
N VAL A 59 5.23 -1.61 -2.77
CA VAL A 59 4.46 -1.79 -4.01
C VAL A 59 5.37 -2.39 -5.09
N PRO A 60 4.89 -3.29 -5.95
CA PRO A 60 5.64 -3.71 -7.14
C PRO A 60 6.09 -2.50 -7.97
N SER A 61 7.38 -2.37 -8.28
CA SER A 61 7.92 -1.20 -8.99
C SER A 61 7.18 -0.89 -10.30
N PRO A 62 6.74 -1.88 -11.12
CA PRO A 62 5.97 -1.60 -12.33
C PRO A 62 4.63 -0.89 -12.10
N LEU A 63 4.05 -1.00 -10.90
CA LEU A 63 2.78 -0.33 -10.55
C LEU A 63 3.00 1.12 -10.11
N LEU A 64 4.20 1.48 -9.66
CA LEU A 64 4.56 2.86 -9.28
C LEU A 64 5.28 3.64 -10.38
N ALA A 65 5.46 3.07 -11.57
CA ALA A 65 6.29 3.66 -12.64
C ALA A 65 5.91 5.11 -12.98
N ASP A 66 4.62 5.45 -12.96
CA ASP A 66 4.12 6.78 -13.28
C ASP A 66 3.78 7.63 -12.03
N ALA A 67 4.05 7.11 -10.83
CA ALA A 67 3.67 7.77 -9.59
C ALA A 67 4.70 8.83 -9.19
N VAL A 68 4.23 10.06 -9.00
CA VAL A 68 5.05 11.19 -8.52
C VAL A 68 4.61 11.62 -7.11
N PRO A 69 5.48 12.24 -6.30
CA PRO A 69 5.07 12.84 -5.03
C PRO A 69 3.81 13.71 -5.16
N GLY A 70 2.85 13.52 -4.27
CA GLY A 70 1.52 14.13 -4.31
C GLY A 70 0.44 13.30 -5.02
N SER A 71 0.81 12.25 -5.77
CA SER A 71 -0.16 11.33 -6.39
C SER A 71 -1.01 10.62 -5.34
N THR A 72 -2.27 10.33 -5.68
CA THR A 72 -3.15 9.49 -4.87
C THR A 72 -3.07 8.06 -5.38
N ILE A 73 -2.71 7.14 -4.49
CA ILE A 73 -2.63 5.71 -4.75
C ILE A 73 -3.85 5.06 -4.12
N ARG A 74 -4.61 4.31 -4.91
CA ARG A 74 -5.61 3.37 -4.43
C ARG A 74 -5.03 1.98 -4.55
N ALA A 75 -4.99 1.23 -3.46
CA ALA A 75 -4.40 -0.11 -3.46
C ALA A 75 -5.02 -0.98 -2.39
N ARG A 76 -5.26 -2.25 -2.73
CA ARG A 76 -5.46 -3.29 -1.72
C ARG A 76 -4.13 -3.65 -1.09
N ALA A 77 -4.05 -3.57 0.23
CA ALA A 77 -2.82 -3.83 0.97
C ALA A 77 -3.07 -4.72 2.19
N ARG A 78 -1.98 -5.32 2.65
CA ARG A 78 -1.91 -6.08 3.90
C ARG A 78 -0.80 -5.52 4.78
N LEU A 79 -0.95 -5.61 6.09
CA LEU A 79 0.13 -5.40 7.03
C LEU A 79 1.05 -6.62 7.03
N ALA A 80 2.32 -6.40 6.68
CA ALA A 80 3.34 -7.43 6.75
C ALA A 80 3.85 -7.61 8.20
N ALA A 81 4.43 -8.76 8.50
CA ALA A 81 5.02 -9.03 9.83
C ALA A 81 6.17 -8.07 10.20
N SER A 82 6.78 -7.41 9.20
CA SER A 82 7.77 -6.35 9.34
C SER A 82 7.19 -5.01 9.80
N GLY A 83 5.86 -4.87 9.84
CA GLY A 83 5.17 -3.62 10.21
C GLY A 83 4.92 -2.65 9.06
N GLU A 84 5.38 -2.96 7.84
CA GLU A 84 5.08 -2.17 6.64
C GLU A 84 3.79 -2.65 5.96
N ALA A 85 3.07 -1.73 5.31
CA ALA A 85 1.96 -2.10 4.44
C ALA A 85 2.54 -2.66 3.13
N MET A 86 1.89 -3.65 2.55
CA MET A 86 2.33 -4.30 1.32
C MET A 86 1.14 -4.43 0.37
N ALA A 87 1.23 -3.76 -0.78
CA ALA A 87 0.24 -3.87 -1.84
C ALA A 87 0.21 -5.28 -2.43
N GLU A 88 -0.91 -5.64 -3.03
CA GLU A 88 -1.00 -6.87 -3.81
C GLU A 88 0.05 -6.91 -4.93
N ASN A 89 0.72 -8.06 -5.09
CA ASN A 89 1.73 -8.24 -6.14
C ASN A 89 1.13 -8.20 -7.55
N ARG A 90 -0.10 -8.70 -7.69
CA ARG A 90 -0.84 -8.75 -8.96
C ARG A 90 -2.30 -8.38 -8.68
N PRO A 91 -2.59 -7.07 -8.49
CA PRO A 91 -3.93 -6.62 -8.21
C PRO A 91 -4.84 -6.94 -9.39
N ALA A 92 -6.10 -7.24 -9.11
CA ALA A 92 -7.11 -7.31 -10.16
C ALA A 92 -7.26 -5.93 -10.82
N PRO A 93 -7.71 -5.86 -12.09
CA PRO A 93 -7.95 -4.58 -12.76
C PRO A 93 -8.82 -3.65 -11.92
N GLY A 94 -8.39 -2.40 -11.73
CA GLY A 94 -9.09 -1.38 -10.93
C GLY A 94 -8.90 -1.49 -9.42
N THR A 95 -8.21 -2.52 -8.91
CA THR A 95 -7.85 -2.64 -7.47
C THR A 95 -6.56 -1.88 -7.13
N PHE A 96 -5.79 -1.51 -8.15
CA PHE A 96 -4.67 -0.61 -8.03
C PHE A 96 -4.79 0.52 -9.05
N VAL A 97 -4.77 1.76 -8.57
CA VAL A 97 -4.91 2.98 -9.39
C VAL A 97 -3.96 4.04 -8.85
N VAL A 98 -3.28 4.74 -9.74
CA VAL A 98 -2.50 5.94 -9.42
C VAL A 98 -3.14 7.12 -10.12
N GLU A 99 -3.53 8.12 -9.35
CA GLU A 99 -4.05 9.39 -9.84
C GLU A 99 -3.00 10.47 -9.62
N PRO A 100 -2.71 11.32 -10.63
CA PRO A 100 -1.72 12.39 -10.48
C PRO A 100 -2.17 13.42 -9.43
N PRO A 101 -1.22 14.20 -8.86
CA PRO A 101 -1.56 15.29 -7.97
C PRO A 101 -2.50 16.29 -8.66
N LYS A 102 -3.55 16.72 -7.95
CA LYS A 102 -4.44 17.80 -8.37
C LYS A 102 -3.84 19.17 -8.08
#